data_AF-A0A023G550-F1
#
_entry.id   AF-A0A023G550-F1
#
_cell.length_a   1.000
_cell.length_b   1.000
_cell.length_c   1.000
_cell.angle_alpha   90.00
_cell.angle_beta   90.00
_cell.angle_gamma   90.00
#
_symmetry.space_group_name_H-M   'P 1'
#
loop_
_entity.id
_entity.type
_entity.pdbx_description
1 polymer ?
#
loop_
_entity_poly.entity_id
_entity_poly.type
_entity_poly.pdbx_seq_one_letter_code
_entity_poly.pdbx_strand_id
1 'polypeptide(L)'
;TVLSECLKSNKASNRRSLGADKASSEMMYKVLALVFSLAAFHSHLTSSETTKPPAPGETHPPVPTGPVPTLEVKDVVVVEGRCSWGGLMLESSTLNLMKEPCEAWTCDAENFTVTIQRCGDFQVPQHCELEASLEAFPSCCPILVCGGV
;
A
#
# COMPACT_ATOMS: atom_id res chain seq x y z
N THR A 1 18.45 7.00 -43.45
CA THR A 1 18.13 6.90 -42.01
C THR A 1 19.40 7.20 -41.23
N VAL A 2 19.95 8.42 -41.33
CA VAL A 2 19.62 9.65 -40.60
C VAL A 2 19.74 9.49 -39.08
N LEU A 3 20.81 10.12 -38.56
CA LEU A 3 21.05 10.60 -37.19
C LEU A 3 21.73 9.70 -36.15
N SER A 4 22.90 9.17 -36.51
CA SER A 4 24.05 9.24 -35.61
C SER A 4 24.73 10.59 -35.83
N GLU A 5 24.46 11.59 -35.00
CA GLU A 5 25.25 12.83 -34.79
C GLU A 5 24.37 13.88 -34.10
N CYS A 6 24.59 14.14 -32.81
CA CYS A 6 24.29 15.44 -32.19
C CYS A 6 24.96 15.56 -30.80
N LEU A 7 26.26 15.26 -30.72
CA LEU A 7 27.13 15.82 -29.68
C LEU A 7 27.91 16.98 -30.31
N LYS A 8 27.38 18.21 -30.21
CA LYS A 8 28.20 19.44 -30.21
C LYS A 8 27.37 20.68 -29.85
N SER A 9 27.67 21.17 -28.65
CA SER A 9 28.14 22.54 -28.43
C SER A 9 27.25 23.70 -28.90
N ASN A 10 26.60 24.37 -27.93
CA ASN A 10 26.40 25.82 -28.02
C ASN A 10 26.59 26.47 -26.64
N LYS A 11 27.82 26.95 -26.41
CA LYS A 11 28.19 27.85 -25.32
C LYS A 11 28.53 29.22 -25.94
N ALA A 12 27.71 30.23 -25.70
CA ALA A 12 28.04 31.66 -25.62
C ALA A 12 26.72 32.45 -25.43
N SER A 13 26.44 32.98 -24.24
CA SER A 13 26.86 34.31 -23.75
C SER A 13 26.16 35.47 -24.48
N ASN A 14 25.21 36.15 -23.82
CA ASN A 14 25.38 37.58 -23.49
C ASN A 14 24.33 38.10 -22.49
N ARG A 15 24.76 39.17 -21.81
CA ARG A 15 24.30 39.86 -20.62
C ARG A 15 23.10 40.83 -20.82
N ARG A 16 22.49 41.13 -19.66
CA ARG A 16 21.78 42.38 -19.24
C ARG A 16 20.34 42.59 -19.73
N SER A 17 19.41 42.62 -18.78
CA SER A 17 18.83 43.91 -18.40
C SER A 17 18.37 43.92 -16.94
N LEU A 18 18.60 45.05 -16.29
CA LEU A 18 18.33 45.38 -14.90
C LEU A 18 17.03 46.20 -14.89
N GLY A 19 16.02 45.77 -14.15
CA GLY A 19 14.78 46.50 -13.87
C GLY A 19 13.95 45.65 -12.93
N ALA A 20 13.99 45.90 -11.62
CA ALA A 20 13.13 46.85 -10.92
C ALA A 20 11.66 46.40 -10.87
N ASP A 21 11.36 45.36 -10.08
CA ASP A 21 9.97 45.07 -9.68
C ASP A 21 9.92 44.66 -8.20
N LYS A 22 10.22 45.62 -7.32
CA LYS A 22 9.86 45.60 -5.89
C LYS A 22 8.33 45.78 -5.69
N ALA A 23 7.54 45.18 -6.57
CA ALA A 23 6.08 45.23 -6.61
C ALA A 23 5.45 43.84 -6.89
N SER A 24 6.25 42.81 -7.22
CA SER A 24 5.75 41.45 -7.49
C SER A 24 5.56 40.62 -6.21
N SER A 25 6.31 40.91 -5.15
CA SER A 25 6.28 40.13 -3.90
C SER A 25 5.00 40.32 -3.09
N GLU A 26 4.34 41.49 -3.15
CA GLU A 26 3.14 41.77 -2.34
C GLU A 26 1.91 40.98 -2.84
N MET A 27 1.75 40.85 -4.16
CA MET A 27 0.58 40.17 -4.74
C MET A 27 0.66 38.64 -4.63
N MET A 28 1.86 38.05 -4.63
CA MET A 28 2.01 36.60 -4.51
C MET A 28 1.70 36.09 -3.10
N TYR A 29 2.11 36.85 -2.05
CA TYR A 29 1.79 36.50 -0.66
C TYR A 29 0.30 36.65 -0.33
N LYS A 30 -0.40 37.61 -0.96
CA LYS A 30 -1.85 37.77 -0.80
C LYS A 30 -2.65 36.62 -1.43
N VAL A 31 -2.22 36.13 -2.60
CA VAL A 31 -2.82 34.95 -3.24
C VAL A 31 -2.56 33.68 -2.41
N LEU A 32 -1.34 33.47 -1.91
CA LEU A 32 -1.04 32.34 -1.02
C LEU A 32 -1.86 32.40 0.28
N ALA A 33 -1.97 33.57 0.92
CA ALA A 33 -2.71 33.73 2.17
C ALA A 33 -4.22 33.44 2.00
N LEU A 34 -4.81 33.80 0.85
CA LEU A 34 -6.20 33.47 0.53
C LEU A 34 -6.41 31.96 0.33
N VAL A 35 -5.47 31.26 -0.31
CA VAL A 35 -5.53 29.79 -0.47
C VAL A 35 -5.40 29.08 0.89
N PHE A 36 -4.50 29.54 1.77
CA PHE A 36 -4.36 28.99 3.12
C PHE A 36 -5.60 29.24 4.00
N SER A 37 -6.29 30.37 3.82
CA SER A 37 -7.50 30.69 4.58
C SER A 37 -8.71 29.84 4.16
N LEU A 38 -8.78 29.41 2.89
CA LEU A 38 -9.85 28.54 2.39
C LEU A 38 -9.62 27.05 2.70
N ALA A 39 -8.37 26.63 2.90
CA ALA A 39 -8.02 25.25 3.28
C ALA A 39 -8.26 24.95 4.78
N ALA A 40 -8.44 25.97 5.62
CA ALA A 40 -8.65 25.80 7.06
C ALA A 40 -10.06 25.32 7.46
N PHE A 41 -11.01 25.22 6.51
CA PHE A 41 -12.42 24.91 6.82
C PHE A 41 -12.96 23.61 6.21
N HIS A 42 -12.13 22.78 5.57
CA HIS A 42 -12.59 21.50 5.02
C HIS A 42 -11.63 20.36 5.36
N SER A 43 -11.73 19.82 6.58
CA SER A 43 -11.53 18.38 6.89
C SER A 43 -11.70 18.12 8.38
N HIS A 44 -12.92 18.27 8.89
CA HIS A 44 -13.37 17.50 10.05
C HIS A 44 -14.50 16.58 9.59
N LEU A 45 -14.16 15.61 8.75
CA LEU A 45 -14.94 14.38 8.63
C LEU A 45 -14.55 13.50 9.83
N THR A 46 -15.02 13.90 11.01
CA THR A 46 -15.18 12.95 12.10
C THR A 46 -16.28 12.00 11.63
N SER A 47 -15.88 10.84 11.12
CA SER A 47 -16.77 9.71 10.91
C SER A 47 -17.38 9.38 12.27
N SER A 48 -18.57 9.93 12.52
CA SER A 48 -19.39 9.54 13.67
C SER A 48 -19.82 8.12 13.40
N GLU A 49 -19.03 7.16 13.89
CA GLU A 49 -19.51 5.82 14.21
C GLU A 49 -20.82 6.00 14.98
N THR A 50 -21.94 5.77 14.28
CA THR A 50 -23.22 5.52 14.94
C THR A 50 -23.01 4.22 15.69
N THR A 51 -22.70 4.34 16.98
CA THR A 51 -22.74 3.24 17.94
C THR A 51 -24.19 2.85 18.11
N LYS A 52 -24.73 2.15 17.12
CA LYS A 52 -25.90 1.30 17.31
C LYS A 52 -25.41 0.14 18.19
N PRO A 53 -26.02 -0.13 19.36
CA PRO A 53 -25.71 -1.33 20.11
C PRO A 53 -25.90 -2.55 19.18
N PRO A 54 -24.94 -3.49 19.10
CA PRO A 54 -25.14 -4.68 18.30
C PRO A 54 -26.37 -5.42 18.82
N ALA A 55 -27.25 -5.79 17.89
CA ALA A 55 -28.39 -6.63 18.20
C ALA A 55 -27.87 -7.98 18.73
N PRO A 56 -28.54 -8.62 19.70
CA PRO A 56 -28.11 -9.91 20.21
C PRO A 56 -28.34 -10.96 19.11
N GLY A 57 -27.27 -11.41 18.45
CA GLY A 57 -27.36 -12.48 17.45
C GLY A 57 -26.36 -12.44 16.30
N GLU A 58 -25.40 -11.52 16.25
CA GLU A 58 -24.32 -11.62 15.26
C GLU A 58 -23.22 -12.55 15.80
N THR A 59 -23.27 -13.80 15.35
CA THR A 59 -22.16 -14.75 15.46
C THR A 59 -20.98 -14.17 14.67
N HIS A 60 -20.16 -13.35 15.34
CA HIS A 60 -18.87 -12.94 14.80
C HIS A 60 -18.11 -14.23 14.43
N PRO A 61 -17.62 -14.39 13.19
CA PRO A 61 -16.73 -15.50 12.88
C PRO A 61 -15.54 -15.42 13.85
N PRO A 62 -14.98 -16.57 14.29
CA PRO A 62 -13.88 -16.56 15.23
C PRO A 62 -12.71 -15.78 14.61
N VAL A 63 -12.49 -14.56 15.09
CA VAL A 63 -11.32 -13.77 14.73
C VAL A 63 -10.10 -14.57 15.21
N PRO A 64 -9.14 -14.90 14.33
CA PRO A 64 -7.92 -15.58 14.74
C PRO A 64 -7.26 -14.78 15.86
N THR A 65 -7.17 -15.37 17.05
CA THR A 65 -6.66 -14.71 18.27
C THR A 65 -5.13 -14.77 18.37
N GLY A 66 -4.46 -15.28 17.33
CA GLY A 66 -3.00 -15.38 17.22
C GLY A 66 -2.40 -14.39 16.23
N PRO A 67 -1.09 -14.10 16.33
CA PRO A 67 -0.39 -13.35 15.30
C PRO A 67 -0.50 -14.08 13.96
N VAL A 68 -0.73 -13.33 12.87
CA VAL A 68 -0.76 -13.88 11.52
C VAL A 68 0.56 -14.63 11.25
N PRO A 69 0.52 -15.92 10.87
CA PRO A 69 1.73 -16.67 10.54
C PRO A 69 2.53 -15.94 9.47
N THR A 70 3.82 -15.73 9.76
CA THR A 70 4.73 -14.99 8.89
C THR A 70 5.98 -15.83 8.65
N LEU A 71 6.34 -16.02 7.39
CA LEU A 71 7.54 -16.71 6.93
C LEU A 71 8.50 -15.71 6.29
N GLU A 72 9.77 -15.75 6.67
CA GLU A 72 10.81 -14.96 6.04
C GLU A 72 11.63 -15.86 5.11
N VAL A 73 11.68 -15.51 3.83
CA VAL A 73 12.53 -16.14 2.83
C VAL A 73 13.76 -15.28 2.63
N LYS A 74 14.95 -15.86 2.77
CA LYS A 74 16.24 -15.19 2.62
C LYS A 74 16.88 -15.51 1.28
N ASP A 75 17.92 -14.75 0.93
CA ASP A 75 18.74 -14.92 -0.27
C ASP A 75 17.91 -14.85 -1.57
N VAL A 76 16.92 -13.96 -1.60
CA VAL A 76 16.05 -13.73 -2.76
C VAL A 76 16.80 -12.94 -3.84
N VAL A 77 16.61 -13.30 -5.11
CA VAL A 77 17.22 -12.60 -6.24
C VAL A 77 16.65 -11.19 -6.35
N VAL A 78 17.52 -10.17 -6.34
CA VAL A 78 17.13 -8.77 -6.51
C VAL A 78 17.63 -8.23 -7.84
N VAL A 79 16.74 -7.64 -8.63
CA VAL A 79 17.03 -7.03 -9.93
C VAL A 79 16.48 -5.61 -9.94
N GLU A 80 17.35 -4.62 -10.11
CA GLU A 80 16.99 -3.19 -10.14
C GLU A 80 16.20 -2.73 -8.89
N GLY A 81 16.54 -3.27 -7.71
CA GLY A 81 15.87 -2.92 -6.45
C GLY A 81 14.53 -3.63 -6.21
N ARG A 82 14.21 -4.68 -6.99
CA ARG A 82 12.98 -5.48 -6.88
C ARG A 82 13.30 -6.94 -6.60
N CYS A 83 12.50 -7.60 -5.77
CA CYS A 83 12.67 -9.03 -5.48
C CYS A 83 12.00 -9.89 -6.56
N SER A 84 12.71 -10.89 -7.07
CA SER A 84 12.12 -11.95 -7.90
C SER A 84 11.60 -13.08 -7.02
N TRP A 85 10.29 -13.21 -6.92
CA TRP A 85 9.66 -14.24 -6.10
C TRP A 85 8.34 -14.73 -6.71
N GLY A 86 8.10 -16.04 -6.69
CA GLY A 86 6.86 -16.62 -7.21
C GLY A 86 6.58 -16.34 -8.69
N GLY A 87 7.62 -16.07 -9.49
CA GLY A 87 7.48 -15.66 -10.90
C GLY A 87 7.11 -14.18 -11.10
N LEU A 88 7.02 -13.40 -10.02
CA LEU A 88 6.74 -11.96 -10.05
C LEU A 88 8.00 -11.15 -9.73
N MET A 89 7.98 -9.88 -10.15
CA MET A 89 8.93 -8.85 -9.70
C MET A 89 8.22 -7.94 -8.71
N LEU A 90 8.61 -8.04 -7.44
CA LEU A 90 8.00 -7.31 -6.33
C LEU A 90 8.76 -6.02 -6.08
N GLU A 91 8.04 -4.90 -6.08
CA GLU A 91 8.59 -3.61 -5.62
C GLU A 91 8.97 -3.69 -4.14
N SER A 92 10.11 -3.12 -3.78
CA SER A 92 10.58 -3.11 -2.39
C SER A 92 9.56 -2.39 -1.49
N SER A 93 9.34 -2.95 -0.30
CA SER A 93 8.43 -2.46 0.73
C SER A 93 6.96 -2.36 0.31
N THR A 94 6.59 -2.89 -0.86
CA THR A 94 5.20 -2.94 -1.32
C THR A 94 4.54 -4.26 -0.93
N LEU A 95 3.34 -4.16 -0.36
CA LEU A 95 2.52 -5.32 -0.02
C LEU A 95 1.79 -5.84 -1.26
N ASN A 96 2.04 -7.11 -1.61
CA ASN A 96 1.41 -7.79 -2.74
C ASN A 96 0.43 -8.84 -2.21
N LEU A 97 -0.86 -8.68 -2.48
CA LEU A 97 -1.91 -9.58 -2.00
C LEU A 97 -2.19 -10.66 -3.05
N MET A 98 -2.01 -11.91 -2.67
CA MET A 98 -2.18 -13.07 -3.54
C MET A 98 -3.50 -13.77 -3.24
N LYS A 99 -4.09 -14.34 -4.29
CA LYS A 99 -5.30 -15.16 -4.19
C LYS A 99 -4.97 -16.64 -4.08
N GLU A 100 -4.06 -17.12 -4.92
CA GLU A 100 -3.62 -18.52 -4.96
C GLU A 100 -2.09 -18.56 -5.15
N PRO A 101 -1.31 -19.02 -4.16
CA PRO A 101 -1.74 -19.35 -2.80
C PRO A 101 -2.27 -18.12 -2.04
N CYS A 102 -3.14 -18.33 -1.04
CA CYS A 102 -3.70 -17.25 -0.23
C CYS A 102 -2.65 -16.67 0.73
N GLU A 103 -1.86 -15.73 0.23
CA GLU A 103 -0.69 -15.16 0.90
C GLU A 103 -0.60 -13.64 0.67
N ALA A 104 0.17 -12.95 1.51
CA ALA A 104 0.65 -11.60 1.20
C ALA A 104 2.16 -11.54 1.25
N TRP A 105 2.77 -10.92 0.23
CA TRP A 105 4.23 -10.86 0.06
C TRP A 105 4.73 -9.42 0.18
N THR A 106 5.79 -9.24 0.95
CA THR A 106 6.52 -7.97 1.05
C THR A 106 7.99 -8.22 0.76
N CYS A 107 8.52 -7.52 -0.24
CA CYS A 107 9.94 -7.55 -0.57
C CYS A 107 10.73 -6.57 0.29
N ASP A 108 11.88 -7.00 0.78
CA ASP A 108 12.94 -6.14 1.30
C ASP A 108 14.19 -6.37 0.43
N ALA A 109 14.37 -5.49 -0.55
CA ALA A 109 15.46 -5.59 -1.52
C ALA A 109 16.83 -5.27 -0.90
N GLU A 110 16.87 -4.56 0.23
CA GLU A 110 18.13 -4.22 0.93
C GLU A 110 18.68 -5.45 1.68
N ASN A 111 17.77 -6.22 2.28
CA ASN A 111 18.12 -7.41 3.05
C ASN A 111 18.02 -8.72 2.24
N PHE A 112 17.65 -8.65 0.95
CA PHE A 112 17.44 -9.81 0.07
C PHE A 112 16.41 -10.78 0.64
N THR A 113 15.35 -10.26 1.26
CA THR A 113 14.31 -11.07 1.89
C THR A 113 12.94 -10.81 1.31
N VAL A 114 12.10 -11.83 1.35
CA VAL A 114 10.65 -11.69 1.13
C VAL A 114 9.94 -12.21 2.38
N THR A 115 9.10 -11.37 2.94
CA THR A 115 8.21 -11.73 4.05
C THR A 115 6.88 -12.19 3.48
N ILE A 116 6.42 -13.37 3.88
CA ILE A 116 5.21 -14.03 3.40
C ILE A 116 4.26 -14.19 4.59
N GLN A 117 3.10 -13.54 4.53
CA GLN A 117 2.00 -13.75 5.46
C GLN A 117 1.06 -14.81 4.90
N ARG A 118 0.62 -15.73 5.77
CA ARG A 118 -0.27 -16.83 5.41
C ARG A 118 -1.48 -16.87 6.33
N CYS A 119 -2.51 -17.59 5.92
CA CYS A 119 -3.61 -17.91 6.80
C CYS A 119 -3.13 -18.76 7.99
N GLY A 120 -3.87 -18.69 9.10
CA GLY A 120 -3.65 -19.55 10.26
C GLY A 120 -3.82 -21.03 9.93
N ASP A 121 -3.23 -21.89 10.74
CA ASP A 121 -3.59 -23.32 10.74
C ASP A 121 -4.91 -23.50 11.48
N PHE A 122 -5.78 -24.35 10.93
CA PHE A 122 -7.10 -24.62 11.52
C PHE A 122 -7.18 -26.07 11.98
N GLN A 123 -7.53 -26.26 13.26
CA GLN A 123 -8.05 -27.55 13.73
C GLN A 123 -9.57 -27.48 13.62
N VAL A 124 -10.15 -28.29 12.74
CA VAL A 124 -11.60 -28.30 12.49
C VAL A 124 -12.27 -29.30 13.43
N PRO A 125 -13.08 -28.85 14.40
CA PRO A 125 -13.82 -29.74 15.29
C PRO A 125 -14.94 -30.48 14.54
N GLN A 126 -15.49 -31.53 15.18
CA GLN A 126 -16.70 -32.18 14.65
C GLN A 126 -17.84 -31.17 14.54
N HIS A 127 -18.64 -31.28 13.46
CA HIS A 127 -19.76 -30.37 13.14
C HIS A 127 -19.36 -28.93 12.78
N CYS A 128 -18.08 -28.71 12.44
CA CYS A 128 -17.60 -27.48 11.87
C CYS A 128 -17.02 -27.71 10.47
N GLU A 129 -17.07 -26.68 9.64
CA GLU A 129 -16.52 -26.65 8.30
C GLU A 129 -15.68 -25.39 8.11
N LEU A 130 -14.77 -25.41 7.13
CA LEU A 130 -14.00 -24.24 6.72
C LEU A 130 -14.62 -23.66 5.46
N GLU A 131 -14.93 -22.36 5.50
CA GLU A 131 -15.43 -21.62 4.35
C GLU A 131 -14.38 -20.58 3.93
N ALA A 132 -13.97 -20.59 2.67
CA ALA A 132 -12.98 -19.66 2.11
C ALA A 132 -13.60 -18.82 0.99
N SER A 133 -13.20 -17.55 0.89
CA SER A 133 -13.59 -16.69 -0.23
C SER A 133 -12.63 -16.84 -1.42
N LEU A 134 -13.08 -16.41 -2.60
CA LEU A 134 -12.26 -16.35 -3.81
C LEU A 134 -11.56 -14.99 -4.00
N GLU A 135 -11.41 -14.21 -2.94
CA GLU A 135 -10.72 -12.91 -2.98
C GLU A 135 -9.20 -13.06 -2.78
N ALA A 136 -8.47 -11.97 -2.62
CA ALA A 136 -7.05 -12.01 -2.25
C ALA A 136 -6.89 -12.04 -0.72
N PHE A 137 -5.67 -12.29 -0.24
CA PHE A 137 -5.36 -12.21 1.18
C PHE A 137 -5.74 -10.82 1.74
N PRO A 138 -6.29 -10.71 2.96
CA PRO A 138 -6.63 -11.78 3.91
C PRO A 138 -8.01 -12.40 3.69
N SER A 139 -8.81 -11.87 2.76
CA SER A 139 -10.19 -12.32 2.54
C SER A 139 -10.28 -13.79 2.10
N CYS A 140 -9.29 -14.31 1.36
CA CYS A 140 -9.27 -15.73 0.99
C CYS A 140 -8.96 -16.69 2.15
N CYS A 141 -8.61 -16.19 3.33
CA CYS A 141 -8.38 -17.07 4.46
C CYS A 141 -9.67 -17.75 4.93
N PRO A 142 -9.64 -19.07 5.18
CA PRO A 142 -10.84 -19.76 5.58
C PRO A 142 -11.28 -19.31 6.98
N ILE A 143 -12.60 -19.29 7.19
CA ILE A 143 -13.24 -19.10 8.49
C ILE A 143 -13.87 -20.41 8.94
N LEU A 144 -13.89 -20.65 10.25
CA LEU A 144 -14.53 -21.82 10.83
C LEU A 144 -16.01 -21.54 11.07
N VAL A 145 -16.87 -22.32 10.44
CA VAL A 145 -18.33 -22.25 10.57
C VAL A 145 -18.82 -23.53 11.24
N CYS A 146 -19.41 -23.43 12.43
CA CYS A 146 -19.92 -24.58 13.17
C CYS A 146 -21.45 -24.59 13.15
N GLY A 147 -22.03 -25.72 12.76
CA GLY A 147 -23.47 -25.94 12.89
C GLY A 147 -23.83 -26.03 14.37
N GLY A 148 -24.69 -25.14 14.85
CA GLY A 148 -25.24 -25.25 16.19
C GLY A 148 -25.98 -26.57 16.33
N VAL A 149 -25.55 -27.39 17.29
CA VAL A 149 -26.25 -28.62 17.69
C VAL A 149 -27.54 -28.31 18.46
#